data_AF-A0A5C8T4M7-F1
#
_entry.id   AF-A0A5C8T4M7-F1
#
_cell.length_a   1.000
_cell.length_b   1.000
_cell.length_c   1.000
_cell.angle_alpha   90.00
_cell.angle_beta   90.00
_cell.angle_gamma   90.00
#
_symmetry.space_group_name_H-M   'P 1'
#
loop_
_entity.id
_entity.type
_entity.pdbx_description
1 polymer ?
#
loop_
_entity_poly.entity_id
_entity_poly.type
_entity_poly.pdbx_seq_one_letter_code
_entity_poly.pdbx_strand_id
1 'polypeptide(L)' 'MIRATSVIRAAALAQGEIVDRIVLDHGDRHRRRMAMRGVGGLAFLLDLPEPTVLDDGDALALEDGRLVWV' A
#
# COMPACT_ATOMS: atom_id res chain seq x y z
N MET A 1 3.84 13.76 5.28
CA MET A 1 3.56 12.71 4.27
C MET A 1 2.79 11.61 4.99
N ILE A 2 1.64 11.21 4.49
CA ILE A 2 0.82 10.17 5.15
C ILE A 2 1.50 8.81 5.07
N ARG A 3 1.22 7.92 6.02
CA ARG A 3 1.88 6.62 6.11
C ARG A 3 0.88 5.51 5.81
N ALA A 4 1.34 4.48 5.11
CA ALA A 4 0.66 3.21 4.94
C ALA A 4 1.21 2.23 5.99
N THR A 5 0.39 1.84 6.95
CA THR A 5 0.84 1.07 8.13
C THR A 5 0.36 -0.38 8.14
N SER A 6 -0.60 -0.72 7.27
CA SER A 6 -1.11 -2.08 7.14
C SER A 6 -1.47 -2.41 5.69
N VAL A 7 -1.59 -3.72 5.45
CA VAL A 7 -2.01 -4.30 4.17
C VAL A 7 -3.36 -4.96 4.36
N ILE A 8 -4.31 -4.63 3.48
CA ILE A 8 -5.58 -5.32 3.35
C ILE A 8 -5.45 -6.29 2.19
N ARG A 9 -5.63 -7.58 2.48
CA ARG A 9 -5.58 -8.62 1.46
C ARG A 9 -6.73 -8.49 0.49
N ALA A 10 -6.54 -8.82 -0.78
CA ALA A 10 -7.60 -8.80 -1.80
C ALA A 10 -8.89 -9.50 -1.33
N ALA A 11 -8.76 -10.66 -0.67
CA ALA A 11 -9.88 -11.42 -0.13
C ALA A 11 -10.63 -10.72 1.02
N ALA A 12 -9.98 -9.81 1.74
CA ALA A 12 -10.55 -9.04 2.86
C ALA A 12 -10.94 -7.61 2.46
N LEU A 13 -10.71 -7.23 1.20
CA LEU A 13 -11.03 -5.91 0.66
C LEU A 13 -12.54 -5.77 0.45
N ALA A 14 -13.27 -5.50 1.54
CA ALA A 14 -14.72 -5.37 1.51
C ALA A 14 -15.18 -3.91 1.36
N GLN A 15 -14.49 -2.97 2.02
CA GLN A 15 -14.88 -1.55 2.09
C GLN A 15 -13.64 -0.65 2.27
N GLY A 16 -13.63 0.48 1.57
CA GLY A 16 -12.61 1.51 1.67
C GLY A 16 -12.49 2.29 0.36
N GLU A 17 -12.15 3.57 0.46
CA GLU A 17 -11.99 4.42 -0.72
C GLU A 17 -10.59 4.23 -1.32
N ILE A 18 -10.52 3.64 -2.51
CA ILE A 18 -9.27 3.55 -3.27
C ILE A 18 -9.00 4.92 -3.90
N VAL A 19 -7.97 5.59 -3.40
CA VAL A 19 -7.62 6.95 -3.85
C VAL A 19 -6.43 7.01 -4.80
N ASP A 20 -5.63 5.95 -4.86
CA ASP A 20 -4.56 5.79 -5.84
C ASP A 20 -4.21 4.30 -6.01
N ARG A 21 -3.33 4.00 -6.95
CA ARG A 21 -2.71 2.69 -7.18
C ARG A 21 -1.21 2.82 -7.27
N ILE A 22 -0.47 1.80 -6.86
CA ILE A 22 0.97 1.69 -7.08
C ILE A 22 1.24 0.61 -8.12
N VAL A 23 2.45 0.61 -8.68
CA VAL A 23 2.96 -0.51 -9.47
C VAL A 23 4.26 -0.91 -8.81
N LEU A 24 4.35 -2.18 -8.40
CA LEU A 24 5.53 -2.71 -7.76
C LEU A 24 6.32 -3.53 -8.77
N ASP A 25 7.57 -3.16 -8.99
CA ASP A 25 8.51 -4.07 -9.65
C ASP A 25 8.73 -5.30 -8.77
N HIS A 26 8.78 -6.47 -9.41
CA HIS A 26 8.91 -7.82 -8.83
C HIS A 26 10.12 -8.00 -7.87
N GLY A 27 10.99 -7.01 -7.77
CA GLY A 27 12.34 -7.10 -7.24
C GLY A 27 12.55 -6.85 -5.74
N ASP A 28 11.52 -6.73 -4.90
CA ASP A 28 11.78 -6.51 -3.46
C ASP A 28 10.82 -7.30 -2.58
N ARG A 29 11.24 -8.52 -2.25
CA ARG A 29 10.46 -9.50 -1.48
C ARG A 29 10.23 -9.12 -0.01
N HIS A 30 10.77 -8.00 0.46
CA HIS A 30 10.70 -7.56 1.86
C HIS A 30 10.67 -6.03 2.00
N ARG A 31 9.57 -5.37 1.62
CA ARG A 31 9.40 -3.92 1.82
C ARG A 31 8.82 -3.63 3.20
N ARG A 32 9.57 -2.90 4.04
CA ARG A 32 9.13 -2.48 5.38
C ARG A 32 8.94 -0.98 5.47
N ARG A 33 9.96 -0.19 5.10
CA ARG A 33 9.91 1.27 5.16
C ARG A 33 10.52 1.93 3.93
N MET A 34 9.72 2.60 3.12
CA MET A 34 10.18 3.39 1.97
C MET A 34 9.17 4.45 1.55
N ALA A 35 9.65 5.51 0.90
CA ALA A 35 8.77 6.48 0.25
C ALA A 35 8.20 5.87 -1.03
N MET A 36 6.88 5.92 -1.16
CA MET A 36 6.11 5.39 -2.28
C MET A 36 5.43 6.53 -3.02
N ARG A 37 5.22 6.32 -4.32
CA ARG A 37 4.43 7.22 -5.14
C ARG A 37 3.44 6.42 -5.98
N GLY A 38 2.17 6.74 -5.85
CA GLY A 38 1.11 6.18 -6.69
C GLY A 38 1.14 6.74 -8.10
N VAL A 39 0.43 6.06 -9.00
CA VAL A 39 0.28 6.43 -10.41
C VAL A 39 -0.44 7.78 -10.55
N GLY A 40 -1.41 8.06 -9.68
CA GLY A 40 -2.09 9.35 -9.56
C GLY A 40 -1.24 10.45 -8.93
N GLY A 41 0.00 10.13 -8.52
CA GLY A 41 0.96 11.07 -7.96
C GLY A 41 0.90 11.20 -6.44
N LEU A 42 0.05 10.43 -5.75
CA LEU A 42 -0.01 10.42 -4.28
C LEU A 42 1.32 9.94 -3.71
N ALA A 43 1.98 10.81 -2.94
CA ALA A 43 3.19 10.45 -2.21
C ALA A 43 2.83 10.04 -0.77
N PHE A 44 3.29 8.86 -0.37
CA PHE A 44 3.07 8.33 0.98
C PHE A 44 4.29 7.52 1.42
N LEU A 45 4.40 7.26 2.73
CA LEU A 45 5.45 6.42 3.28
C LEU A 45 4.89 5.03 3.58
N LEU A 46 5.44 3.99 2.98
CA LEU A 46 5.22 2.63 3.46
C LEU A 46 5.92 2.49 4.81
N ASP A 47 5.20 2.08 5.86
CA ASP A 47 5.76 1.76 7.18
C ASP A 47 5.05 0.56 7.80
N LEU A 48 5.34 -0.62 7.28
CA LEU A 48 4.79 -1.86 7.80
C LEU A 48 5.55 -2.30 9.06
N PRO A 49 4.86 -2.92 10.04
CA PRO A 49 5.51 -3.41 11.26
C PRO A 49 6.56 -4.48 10.96
N GLU A 50 6.28 -5.33 9.98
CA GLU A 50 7.14 -6.41 9.50
C GLU A 50 7.26 -6.36 7.97
N PRO A 51 8.33 -6.95 7.38
CA PRO A 51 8.43 -7.07 5.93
C PRO A 51 7.30 -7.94 5.38
N THR A 52 6.44 -7.37 4.53
CA THR A 52 5.28 -8.05 3.96
C THR A 52 5.42 -8.17 2.45
N VAL A 53 5.00 -9.31 1.90
CA VAL A 53 4.83 -9.51 0.46
C VAL A 53 3.50 -8.87 0.06
N LEU A 54 3.57 -7.98 -0.92
CA LEU A 54 2.40 -7.32 -1.50
C LEU A 54 2.07 -8.02 -2.81
N ASP A 55 0.85 -8.54 -2.90
CA ASP A 55 0.34 -9.23 -4.09
C ASP A 55 -0.58 -8.30 -4.90
N ASP A 56 -0.70 -8.56 -6.20
CA ASP A 56 -1.64 -7.84 -7.07
C ASP A 56 -3.08 -8.01 -6.54
N GLY A 57 -3.79 -6.90 -6.37
CA GLY A 57 -5.13 -6.91 -5.79
C GLY A 57 -5.18 -6.61 -4.28
N ASP A 58 -4.04 -6.58 -3.60
CA ASP A 58 -3.97 -6.10 -2.21
C ASP A 58 -4.15 -4.57 -2.16
N ALA A 59 -4.39 -4.04 -0.96
CA ALA A 59 -4.45 -2.61 -0.73
C ALA A 59 -3.60 -2.21 0.48
N LEU A 60 -2.95 -1.06 0.39
CA LEU A 60 -2.26 -0.41 1.49
C LEU A 60 -3.20 0.56 2.20
N ALA A 61 -3.41 0.38 3.49
CA ALA A 61 -4.25 1.27 4.28
C ALA A 61 -3.41 2.44 4.80
N LEU A 62 -3.86 3.66 4.46
CA LEU A 62 -3.31 4.90 4.95
C LEU A 62 -3.85 5.21 6.36
N GLU A 63 -3.10 5.99 7.13
CA GLU A 63 -3.49 6.39 8.49
C GLU A 63 -4.83 7.15 8.58
N ASP A 64 -5.32 7.73 7.47
CA ASP A 64 -6.61 8.43 7.38
C ASP A 64 -7.77 7.53 6.92
N GLY A 65 -7.52 6.24 6.74
CA GLY A 65 -8.52 5.24 6.33
C GLY A 65 -8.69 5.08 4.83
N ARG A 66 -8.00 5.88 4.01
CA ARG A 66 -7.99 5.69 2.55
C ARG A 66 -7.10 4.53 2.14
N LEU A 67 -7.37 3.99 0.96
CA LEU A 67 -6.67 2.82 0.43
C LEU A 67 -5.87 3.16 -0.83
N VAL A 68 -4.72 2.52 -0.97
CA VAL A 68 -3.93 2.53 -2.20
C VAL A 68 -3.85 1.10 -2.73
N TRP A 69 -4.33 0.88 -3.96
CA TRP A 69 -4.33 -0.43 -4.59
C TRP A 69 -2.89 -0.82 -5.00
N VAL A 70 -2.48 -2.05 -4.69
CA VAL A 70 -1.27 -2.72 -5.19
C VAL A 70 -1.49 -3.41 -6.54
#